data_AF-H1Y205-F1
#
_entry.id   AF-H1Y205-F1
#
_cell.length_a   1.000
_cell.length_b   1.000
_cell.length_c   1.000
_cell.angle_alpha   90.00
_cell.angle_beta   90.00
_cell.angle_gamma   90.00
#
_symmetry.space_group_name_H-M   'P 1'
#
loop_
_entity.id
_entity.type
_entity.pdbx_description
1 polymer ?
#
loop_
_entity_poly.entity_id
_entity_poly.type
_entity_poly.pdbx_seq_one_letter_code
_entity_poly.pdbx_strand_id
1 'polypeptide(L)' 'MRIDPIIKVKEDPFKDLTSTQKKGRKVAVVLAFVAVFVWFFKIVF' A
#
# COMPACT_ATOMS: atom_id res chain seq x y z
N MET A 1 14.12 31.22 19.15
CA MET A 1 12.88 30.43 19.02
C MET A 1 13.22 29.13 18.32
N ARG A 2 13.14 27.99 19.02
CA ARG A 2 13.26 26.67 18.38
C ARG A 2 11.92 26.37 17.75
N ILE A 3 11.88 26.43 16.42
CA ILE A 3 10.73 25.95 15.66
C ILE A 3 10.98 24.45 15.55
N ASP A 4 10.50 23.70 16.55
CA ASP A 4 10.39 22.26 16.39
C ASP A 4 9.51 22.04 15.16
N PRO A 5 9.98 21.32 14.13
CA PRO A 5 9.14 21.06 12.99
C PRO A 5 7.94 20.30 13.54
N ILE A 6 6.76 20.87 13.34
CA ILE A 6 5.49 20.15 13.52
C ILE A 6 5.50 19.12 12.40
N ILE A 7 6.30 18.07 12.58
CA ILE A 7 6.25 16.85 11.83
C ILE A 7 4.89 16.33 12.21
N LYS A 8 3.88 16.71 11.43
CA LYS A 8 2.61 16.01 11.39
C LYS A 8 3.00 14.60 11.00
N VAL A 9 3.28 13.78 12.02
CA VAL A 9 3.49 12.35 11.90
C VAL A 9 2.28 11.92 11.11
N LYS A 10 2.51 11.59 9.83
CA LYS A 10 1.46 11.20 8.91
C LYS A 10 0.94 9.92 9.52
N GLU A 11 -0.12 10.02 10.32
CA GLU A 11 -0.68 8.88 11.02
C GLU A 11 -0.92 7.83 9.96
N ASP A 12 -0.28 6.67 10.13
CA ASP A 12 -0.46 5.58 9.21
C ASP A 12 -1.96 5.25 9.25
N PRO A 13 -2.72 5.52 8.17
CA PRO A 13 -4.17 5.32 8.18
C PRO A 13 -4.52 3.82 8.29
N PHE A 14 -3.50 2.96 8.29
CA PHE A 14 -3.62 1.52 8.44
C PHE A 14 -3.12 0.98 9.78
N LYS A 15 -2.79 1.87 10.73
CA LYS A 15 -2.27 1.49 12.04
C LYS A 15 -3.23 0.58 12.80
N ASP A 16 -4.53 0.88 12.72
CA ASP A 16 -5.60 0.19 13.46
C ASP A 16 -6.11 -1.09 12.79
N LEU A 17 -5.58 -1.49 11.63
CA LEU A 17 -5.99 -2.73 10.99
C LEU A 17 -5.47 -3.95 11.76
N THR A 18 -6.34 -4.95 11.86
CA THR A 18 -6.00 -6.26 12.42
C THR A 18 -4.88 -6.90 11.60
N SER A 19 -4.06 -7.76 12.23
CA SER A 19 -2.94 -8.45 11.57
C SER A 19 -3.36 -9.19 10.28
N THR A 20 -4.56 -9.75 10.26
CA THR A 20 -5.16 -10.40 9.09
C THR A 20 -5.45 -9.41 7.96
N GLN A 21 -6.00 -8.23 8.27
CA GLN A 21 -6.31 -7.23 7.26
C GLN A 21 -5.04 -6.59 6.67
N LYS A 22 -4.00 -6.38 7.48
CA LYS A 22 -2.67 -5.92 7.00
C LYS A 22 -2.05 -6.91 6.00
N LYS A 23 -2.14 -8.22 6.30
CA LYS A 23 -1.71 -9.28 5.38
C LYS A 23 -2.57 -9.33 4.11
N GLY A 24 -3.89 -9.27 4.26
CA GLY A 24 -4.83 -9.27 3.14
C GLY A 24 -4.58 -8.13 2.16
N ARG A 25 -4.33 -6.92 2.66
CA ARG A 25 -3.98 -5.77 1.82
C ARG A 25 -2.68 -6.00 1.05
N LYS A 26 -1.64 -6.52 1.71
CA LYS A 26 -0.36 -6.81 1.05
C LYS A 26 -0.55 -7.81 -0.09
N VAL A 27 -1.33 -8.86 0.14
CA VAL A 27 -1.67 -9.87 -0.88
C VAL A 27 -2.49 -9.26 -2.02
N ALA A 28 -3.50 -8.44 -1.71
CA ALA A 28 -4.32 -7.77 -2.71
C ALA A 28 -3.50 -6.84 -3.62
N VAL A 29 -2.56 -6.08 -3.05
CA VAL A 29 -1.65 -5.21 -3.83
C VAL A 29 -0.77 -6.03 -4.77
N VAL A 30 -0.20 -7.15 -4.28
CA VAL A 30 0.62 -8.04 -5.12
C VAL A 30 -0.21 -8.65 -6.24
N LEU A 31 -1.42 -9.15 -5.94
CA LEU A 31 -2.32 -9.70 -6.94
C LEU A 31 -2.72 -8.67 -8.00
N ALA A 32 -3.01 -7.43 -7.60
CA ALA A 32 -3.33 -6.36 -8.55
C ALA A 32 -2.16 -6.08 -9.51
N PHE A 33 -0.94 -6.04 -9.00
CA PHE A 33 0.26 -5.88 -9.84
C PHE A 33 0.44 -7.04 -10.82
N VAL A 34 0.30 -8.27 -10.35
CA VAL A 34 0.43 -9.47 -11.21
C VAL A 34 -0.68 -9.49 -12.26
N ALA A 35 -1.92 -9.15 -11.90
CA ALA A 35 -3.03 -9.10 -12.83
C ALA A 35 -2.80 -8.06 -13.94
N VAL A 36 -2.37 -6.85 -13.59
CA VAL A 36 -2.03 -5.80 -14.56
C VAL A 36 -0.86 -6.23 -15.45
N PHE A 37 0.16 -6.88 -14.88
CA PHE A 37 1.29 -7.41 -15.63
C PHE A 37 0.85 -8.45 -16.65
N VAL A 38 0.11 -9.48 -16.24
CA VAL A 38 -0.42 -10.51 -17.14
C VAL A 38 -1.32 -9.90 -18.22
N TRP A 39 -2.16 -8.93 -17.85
CA TRP A 39 -3.01 -8.21 -18.80
C TRP A 39 -2.20 -7.44 -19.84
N PHE A 40 -1.14 -6.75 -19.41
CA PHE A 40 -0.22 -6.04 -20.31
C PHE A 40 0.43 -7.00 -21.31
N PHE A 41 0.97 -8.13 -20.85
CA PHE A 41 1.56 -9.13 -21.74
C PHE A 41 0.53 -9.74 -22.70
N LYS A 42 -0.72 -9.93 -22.26
CA LYS A 42 -1.81 -10.42 -23.11
C LYS A 42 -2.25 -9.43 -24.21
N ILE A 43 -2.00 -8.13 -24.04
CA ILE A 43 -2.25 -7.12 -25.08
C ILE A 43 -1.08 -7.05 -26.05
N VAL A 44 0.15 -7.21 -25.54
CA VAL A 44 1.38 -7.01 -26.30
C VAL A 44 1.75 -8.22 -27.16
N PHE A 45 1.36 -9.44 -26.75
CA PHE A 45 1.58 -10.71 -27.46
C PHE A 45 0.26 -11.35 -27.88
#